data_AF-W9NQZ5-F1
#
_entry.id   AF-W9NQZ5-F1
#
_cell.length_a   1.000
_cell.length_b   1.000
_cell.length_c   1.000
_cell.angle_alpha   90.00
_cell.angle_beta   90.00
_cell.angle_gamma   90.00
#
_symmetry.space_group_name_H-M   'P 1'
#
loop_
_entity.id
_entity.type
_entity.pdbx_description
1 polymer ?
#
loop_
_entity_poly.entity_id
_entity_poly.type
_entity_poly.pdbx_seq_one_letter_code
_entity_poly.pdbx_strand_id
1 'polypeptide(L)'
;MKTLGEIQWQPITTLETFEFENESTCQDLPSQLTIETERVDRHITTPEPRHPSPTPSTCRPQVLPQLNSRDLASNLTIHLRYDDPRAIYQRYVKSREDWYKAQPPGAWLGNRQYRKAMGLPLGYLKASYSWCLDYKQMGRCCKTSTGPREWTKEEMMAYLDWDKAEADRIEAQVAEETENGRLFTSRRGMGELWKIAQRDIDEQEALYAATEQEESCIVVQS
;
A
#
# COMPACT_ATOMS: atom_id res chain seq x y z
N MET A 1 2.02 -19.10 -56.95
CA MET A 1 2.55 -17.90 -56.27
C MET A 1 1.36 -17.04 -55.91
N LYS A 2 1.01 -16.92 -54.63
CA LYS A 2 -0.13 -16.11 -54.16
C LYS A 2 0.45 -14.95 -53.34
N THR A 3 0.32 -13.74 -53.86
CA THR A 3 0.65 -12.49 -53.18
C THR A 3 -0.44 -12.17 -52.16
N LEU A 4 -0.11 -12.16 -50.88
CA LEU A 4 -0.98 -11.71 -49.80
C LEU A 4 -0.96 -10.17 -49.77
N GLY A 5 -2.16 -9.60 -49.77
CA GLY A 5 -2.40 -8.16 -49.83
C GLY A 5 -1.89 -7.43 -48.59
N GLU A 6 -1.36 -6.25 -48.87
CA GLU A 6 -0.86 -5.24 -47.94
C GLU A 6 -2.04 -4.65 -47.14
N ILE A 7 -2.03 -4.84 -45.82
CA ILE A 7 -3.06 -4.29 -44.93
C ILE A 7 -2.64 -2.86 -44.60
N GLN A 8 -3.31 -1.90 -45.24
CA GLN A 8 -3.17 -0.47 -44.97
C GLN A 8 -4.00 -0.09 -43.74
N TRP A 9 -3.34 0.22 -42.63
CA TRP A 9 -4.01 0.79 -41.45
C TRP A 9 -4.30 2.28 -41.67
N GLN A 10 -5.57 2.65 -41.63
CA GLN A 10 -6.01 4.06 -41.66
C GLN A 10 -6.14 4.58 -40.22
N PRO A 11 -5.72 5.83 -39.92
CA PRO A 11 -5.87 6.41 -38.59
C PRO A 11 -7.33 6.83 -38.33
N ILE A 12 -7.92 6.36 -37.23
CA ILE A 12 -9.27 6.76 -36.81
C ILE A 12 -9.21 8.23 -36.37
N THR A 13 -9.75 9.11 -37.20
CA THR A 13 -9.98 10.52 -36.88
C THR A 13 -11.47 10.78 -36.93
N THR A 14 -12.19 10.50 -35.84
CA THR A 14 -13.51 11.10 -35.58
C THR A 14 -13.78 11.02 -34.07
N LEU A 15 -13.74 12.17 -33.40
CA LEU A 15 -14.32 12.39 -32.08
C LEU A 15 -15.84 12.50 -32.27
N GLU A 16 -16.57 11.42 -32.00
CA GLU A 16 -17.99 11.53 -31.69
C GLU A 16 -18.16 11.63 -30.18
N THR A 17 -18.74 12.76 -29.80
CA THR A 17 -19.19 13.15 -28.47
C THR A 17 -20.17 12.10 -27.94
N PHE A 18 -19.69 11.19 -27.09
CA PHE A 18 -20.57 10.29 -26.36
C PHE A 18 -21.05 10.98 -25.08
N GLU A 19 -22.21 11.63 -25.17
CA GLU A 19 -22.99 12.10 -24.02
C GLU A 19 -23.48 10.87 -23.24
N PHE A 20 -22.94 10.64 -22.04
CA PHE A 20 -23.48 9.62 -21.15
C PHE A 20 -24.64 10.22 -20.36
N GLU A 21 -25.86 9.89 -20.78
CA GLU A 21 -27.08 10.24 -20.07
C GLU A 21 -27.10 9.63 -18.66
N ASN A 22 -27.48 10.49 -17.73
CA ASN A 22 -27.66 10.21 -16.32
C ASN A 22 -29.03 9.55 -16.11
N GLU A 23 -29.06 8.24 -15.84
CA GLU A 23 -30.29 7.59 -15.37
C GLU A 23 -30.07 6.86 -14.04
N SER A 24 -30.49 7.57 -13.01
CA SER A 24 -30.85 7.09 -11.69
C SER A 24 -32.00 6.07 -11.76
N THR A 25 -31.83 4.88 -11.20
CA THR A 25 -32.89 4.15 -10.46
C THR A 25 -32.23 3.09 -9.56
N CYS A 26 -32.15 3.37 -8.26
CA CYS A 26 -31.89 2.34 -7.25
C CYS A 26 -33.20 1.58 -7.00
N GLN A 27 -33.21 0.26 -7.19
CA GLN A 27 -34.22 -0.61 -6.59
C GLN A 27 -33.56 -1.57 -5.60
N ASP A 28 -34.12 -1.53 -4.40
CA ASP A 28 -33.86 -2.39 -3.25
C ASP A 28 -34.03 -3.87 -3.56
N LEU A 29 -33.10 -4.72 -3.10
CA LEU A 29 -33.42 -6.08 -2.66
C LEU A 29 -32.54 -6.52 -1.46
N PRO A 30 -33.12 -7.31 -0.53
CA PRO A 30 -32.61 -7.48 0.83
C PRO A 30 -31.58 -8.61 1.01
N SER A 31 -30.63 -8.35 1.90
CA SER A 31 -29.69 -9.31 2.50
C SER A 31 -30.43 -10.33 3.37
N GLN A 32 -30.31 -11.63 3.10
CA GLN A 32 -30.19 -12.70 4.12
C GLN A 32 -29.66 -13.98 3.46
N LEU A 33 -28.45 -14.42 3.83
CA LEU A 33 -28.03 -15.82 3.67
C LEU A 33 -27.28 -16.24 4.93
N THR A 34 -28.01 -16.93 5.79
CA THR A 34 -27.55 -17.56 7.04
C THR A 34 -26.91 -18.90 6.70
N ILE A 35 -25.68 -19.13 7.15
CA ILE A 35 -25.00 -20.42 7.01
C ILE A 35 -25.26 -21.22 8.30
N GLU A 36 -25.95 -22.36 8.17
CA GLU A 36 -26.15 -23.33 9.24
C GLU A 36 -24.91 -24.24 9.35
N THR A 37 -24.37 -24.36 10.56
CA THR A 37 -23.23 -25.23 10.89
C THR A 37 -23.74 -26.60 11.32
N GLU A 38 -23.42 -27.63 10.54
CA GLU A 38 -23.78 -29.02 10.79
C GLU A 38 -22.89 -29.62 11.91
N ARG A 39 -23.56 -30.24 12.89
CA ARG A 39 -22.99 -30.87 14.08
C ARG A 39 -22.85 -32.37 13.81
N VAL A 40 -21.62 -32.90 13.82
CA VAL A 40 -21.39 -34.36 13.80
C VAL A 40 -20.92 -34.83 15.17
N ASP A 41 -21.81 -35.59 15.80
CA ASP A 41 -21.63 -36.30 17.07
C ASP A 41 -21.04 -37.70 16.77
N ARG A 42 -19.96 -38.08 17.45
CA ARG A 42 -19.48 -39.47 17.49
C ARG A 42 -18.94 -39.79 18.88
N HIS A 43 -19.75 -40.49 19.66
CA HIS A 43 -19.33 -41.25 20.83
C HIS A 43 -18.67 -42.56 20.40
N ILE A 44 -17.67 -43.04 21.17
CA ILE A 44 -17.55 -44.41 21.73
C ILE A 44 -16.10 -44.69 22.22
N THR A 45 -16.01 -44.93 23.54
CA THR A 45 -15.23 -45.96 24.27
C THR A 45 -13.71 -45.84 24.53
N THR A 46 -13.43 -45.68 25.84
CA THR A 46 -12.21 -45.91 26.64
C THR A 46 -11.69 -47.37 26.57
N PRO A 47 -10.37 -47.63 26.76
CA PRO A 47 -9.90 -48.09 28.08
C PRO A 47 -8.55 -47.50 28.54
N GLU A 48 -8.43 -47.38 29.86
CA GLU A 48 -7.24 -47.05 30.67
C GLU A 48 -6.10 -48.08 30.49
N PRO A 49 -4.83 -47.73 30.77
CA PRO A 49 -4.31 -48.13 32.08
C PRO A 49 -3.23 -47.22 32.71
N ARG A 50 -3.35 -47.05 34.03
CA ARG A 50 -2.27 -47.10 35.04
C ARG A 50 -1.21 -45.98 35.05
N HIS A 51 -1.43 -45.02 35.96
CA HIS A 51 -0.36 -44.27 36.63
C HIS A 51 0.58 -45.19 37.43
N PRO A 52 1.83 -44.76 37.64
CA PRO A 52 2.18 -44.32 38.98
C PRO A 52 2.95 -42.99 38.99
N SER A 53 2.53 -42.07 39.88
CA SER A 53 3.39 -40.97 40.36
C SER A 53 4.24 -41.46 41.53
N PRO A 54 5.47 -40.95 41.68
CA PRO A 54 5.81 -40.27 42.93
C PRO A 54 6.55 -38.93 42.72
N THR A 55 6.17 -37.97 43.57
CA THR A 55 6.64 -36.58 43.79
C THR A 55 8.13 -36.45 44.20
N PRO A 56 8.65 -35.26 44.57
CA PRO A 56 8.54 -33.90 44.01
C PRO A 56 9.95 -33.29 43.76
N SER A 57 10.23 -32.73 42.58
CA SER A 57 11.46 -31.96 42.38
C SER A 57 11.16 -30.47 42.39
N THR A 58 11.52 -29.84 43.51
CA THR A 58 11.56 -28.40 43.71
C THR A 58 12.48 -27.76 42.67
N CYS A 59 11.89 -27.21 41.60
CA CYS A 59 12.55 -26.30 40.69
C CYS A 59 11.83 -24.95 40.74
N ARG A 60 12.31 -24.11 41.67
CA ARG A 60 12.51 -22.66 41.58
C ARG A 60 11.60 -21.91 40.59
N PRO A 61 10.72 -21.00 41.02
CA PRO A 61 10.05 -20.11 40.09
C PRO A 61 11.12 -19.27 39.37
N GLN A 62 11.28 -19.52 38.08
CA GLN A 62 12.01 -18.61 37.22
C GLN A 62 11.17 -17.35 37.14
N VAL A 63 11.65 -16.30 37.80
CA VAL A 63 11.23 -14.92 37.57
C VAL A 63 11.50 -14.67 36.09
N LEU A 64 10.46 -14.76 35.26
CA LEU A 64 10.48 -14.13 33.95
C LEU A 64 10.80 -12.65 34.21
N PRO A 65 11.85 -12.08 33.59
CA PRO A 65 11.96 -10.64 33.56
C PRO A 65 10.67 -10.12 32.94
N GLN A 66 9.86 -9.42 33.73
CA GLN A 66 8.79 -8.57 33.24
C GLN A 66 9.47 -7.52 32.37
N LEU A 67 9.65 -7.82 31.08
CA LEU A 67 10.02 -6.82 30.09
C LEU A 67 8.88 -5.81 30.12
N ASN A 68 9.18 -4.62 30.62
CA ASN A 68 8.24 -3.53 30.73
C ASN A 68 7.54 -3.36 29.38
N SER A 69 6.23 -3.57 29.34
CA SER A 69 5.39 -3.36 28.16
C SER A 69 5.47 -1.93 27.60
N ARG A 70 6.09 -0.99 28.34
CA ARG A 70 6.37 0.39 27.92
C ARG A 70 7.61 0.51 27.02
N ASP A 71 8.59 -0.36 27.16
CA ASP A 71 9.84 -0.27 26.38
C ASP A 71 9.65 -0.82 24.96
N LEU A 72 8.71 -1.74 24.74
CA LEU A 72 8.33 -2.21 23.40
C LEU A 72 7.54 -1.15 22.60
N ALA A 73 6.82 -0.26 23.29
CA ALA A 73 5.98 0.76 22.66
C ALA A 73 6.79 1.96 22.12
N SER A 74 8.07 2.06 22.48
CA SER A 74 8.93 3.20 22.15
C SER A 74 9.99 2.88 21.08
N ASN A 75 10.22 1.60 20.79
CA ASN A 75 11.30 1.14 19.89
C ASN A 75 10.86 0.13 18.83
N LEU A 76 9.55 -0.15 18.68
CA LEU A 76 9.05 -0.59 17.39
C LEU A 76 8.87 0.66 16.54
N THR A 77 9.97 1.11 15.93
CA THR A 77 9.88 1.65 14.57
C THR A 77 9.25 0.52 13.78
N ILE A 78 7.90 0.48 13.73
CA ILE A 78 7.18 -0.44 12.87
C ILE A 78 7.68 -0.06 11.50
N HIS A 79 8.55 -0.90 10.91
CA HIS A 79 8.99 -0.72 9.54
C HIS A 79 7.74 -0.87 8.68
N LEU A 80 7.16 0.28 8.33
CA LEU A 80 6.00 0.33 7.48
C LEU A 80 6.46 0.01 6.07
N ARG A 81 5.64 -0.75 5.34
CA ARG A 81 5.96 -1.08 3.95
C ARG A 81 6.01 0.19 3.12
N TYR A 82 6.77 0.13 2.03
CA TYR A 82 6.90 1.27 1.12
C TYR A 82 5.53 1.81 0.64
N ASP A 83 4.60 0.90 0.34
CA ASP A 83 3.23 1.15 -0.13
C ASP A 83 2.23 1.48 0.98
N ASP A 84 2.63 1.44 2.26
CA ASP A 84 1.72 1.75 3.36
C ASP A 84 1.34 3.25 3.33
N PRO A 85 0.04 3.60 3.39
CA PRO A 85 -0.41 4.98 3.34
C PRO A 85 0.21 5.90 4.42
N ARG A 86 0.60 5.34 5.56
CA ARG A 86 1.28 6.09 6.64
C ARG A 86 2.72 6.38 6.27
N ALA A 87 3.43 5.39 5.71
CA ALA A 87 4.79 5.56 5.24
C ALA A 87 4.82 6.62 4.13
N ILE A 88 3.88 6.54 3.19
CA ILE A 88 3.69 7.53 2.13
C ILE A 88 3.49 8.93 2.72
N TYR A 89 2.59 9.08 3.69
CA TYR A 89 2.36 10.36 4.34
C TYR A 89 3.59 10.88 5.12
N GLN A 90 4.32 10.00 5.80
CA GLN A 90 5.57 10.37 6.49
C GLN A 90 6.60 10.92 5.50
N ARG A 91 6.78 10.29 4.33
CA ARG A 91 7.67 10.78 3.27
C ARG A 91 7.22 12.15 2.75
N TYR A 92 5.91 12.33 2.55
CA TYR A 92 5.34 13.60 2.14
C TYR A 92 5.65 14.72 3.16
N VAL A 93 5.42 14.46 4.45
CA VAL A 93 5.69 15.42 5.53
C VAL A 93 7.17 15.76 5.57
N LYS A 94 8.05 14.77 5.49
CA LYS A 94 9.49 14.95 5.48
C LYS A 94 9.95 15.84 4.32
N SER A 95 9.56 15.50 3.08
CA SER A 95 9.92 16.27 1.89
C SER A 95 9.43 17.73 1.99
N ARG A 96 8.22 17.93 2.54
CA ARG A 96 7.69 19.26 2.81
C ARG A 96 8.49 20.02 3.86
N GLU A 97 8.90 19.37 4.95
CA GLU A 97 9.73 19.98 5.99
C GLU A 97 11.11 20.35 5.47
N ASP A 98 11.71 19.52 4.61
CA ASP A 98 13.00 19.83 3.99
C ASP A 98 12.87 21.00 3.01
N TRP A 99 11.77 21.07 2.25
CA TRP A 99 11.44 22.24 1.44
C TRP A 99 11.26 23.51 2.30
N TYR A 100 10.62 23.40 3.47
CA TYR A 100 10.46 24.51 4.42
C TYR A 100 11.81 25.00 4.96
N LYS A 101 12.72 24.10 5.33
CA LYS A 101 14.06 24.45 5.82
C LYS A 101 14.91 25.17 4.76
N ALA A 102 14.68 24.85 3.48
CA ALA A 102 15.38 25.48 2.36
C ALA A 102 14.86 26.89 2.02
N GLN A 103 13.73 27.33 2.60
CA GLN A 103 13.16 28.66 2.30
C GLN A 103 13.89 29.78 3.05
N PRO A 104 13.92 31.00 2.49
CA PRO A 104 14.52 32.15 3.17
C PRO A 104 13.76 32.49 4.47
N PRO A 105 14.44 33.01 5.51
CA PRO A 105 13.80 33.44 6.74
C PRO A 105 12.68 34.45 6.47
N GLY A 106 11.51 34.23 7.09
CA GLY A 106 10.33 35.07 6.91
C GLY A 106 9.47 34.74 5.68
N ALA A 107 9.82 33.71 4.90
CA ALA A 107 8.94 33.19 3.87
C ALA A 107 7.63 32.66 4.49
N TRP A 108 6.50 32.91 3.82
CA TRP A 108 5.22 32.33 4.23
C TRP A 108 5.16 30.86 3.82
N LEU A 109 5.34 29.98 4.80
CA LEU A 109 5.34 28.53 4.62
C LEU A 109 3.93 27.97 4.76
N GLY A 110 3.57 27.07 3.86
CA GLY A 110 2.30 26.36 3.94
C GLY A 110 2.23 25.23 2.93
N ASN A 111 1.31 24.29 3.21
CA ASN A 111 1.15 23.11 2.39
C ASN A 111 0.81 23.48 0.94
N ARG A 112 0.03 24.54 0.74
CA ARG A 112 -0.35 25.01 -0.60
C ARG A 112 0.86 25.49 -1.42
N GLN A 113 1.82 26.15 -0.78
CA GLN A 113 3.03 26.68 -1.42
C GLN A 113 3.94 25.53 -1.78
N TYR A 114 4.16 24.61 -0.84
CA TYR A 114 4.91 23.39 -1.07
C TYR A 114 4.36 22.63 -2.29
N ARG A 115 3.05 22.37 -2.32
CA ARG A 115 2.41 21.66 -3.43
C ARG A 115 2.60 22.38 -4.77
N LYS A 116 2.47 23.71 -4.80
CA LYS A 116 2.78 24.49 -6.01
C LYS A 116 4.23 24.37 -6.44
N ALA A 117 5.17 24.44 -5.51
CA ALA A 117 6.60 24.36 -5.79
C ALA A 117 6.98 22.98 -6.35
N MET A 118 6.36 21.91 -5.84
CA MET A 118 6.57 20.54 -6.30
C MET A 118 5.72 20.14 -7.51
N GLY A 119 4.92 21.05 -8.07
CA GLY A 119 4.02 20.75 -9.19
C GLY A 119 2.86 19.80 -8.85
N LEU A 120 2.54 19.63 -7.57
CA LEU A 120 1.50 18.72 -7.09
C LEU A 120 0.10 19.35 -7.22
N PRO A 121 -0.95 18.56 -7.51
CA PRO A 121 -2.33 19.05 -7.54
C PRO A 121 -2.72 19.73 -6.23
N LEU A 122 -3.43 20.86 -6.26
CA LEU A 122 -3.88 21.51 -5.03
C LEU A 122 -5.01 20.76 -4.31
N GLY A 123 -5.62 19.81 -5.00
CA GLY A 123 -6.65 18.93 -4.50
C GLY A 123 -7.14 18.02 -5.63
N TYR A 124 -7.87 16.98 -5.24
CA TYR A 124 -8.43 16.00 -6.16
C TYR A 124 -9.96 16.10 -6.26
N LEU A 125 -10.52 15.43 -7.25
CA LEU A 125 -11.97 15.28 -7.39
C LEU A 125 -12.52 14.43 -6.23
N LYS A 126 -13.80 14.62 -5.90
CA LYS A 126 -14.47 13.84 -4.84
C LYS A 126 -14.38 12.33 -5.08
N ALA A 127 -14.43 11.90 -6.35
CA ALA A 127 -14.31 10.51 -6.73
C ALA A 127 -12.95 9.91 -6.32
N SER A 128 -11.84 10.64 -6.50
CA SER A 128 -10.51 10.19 -6.11
C SER A 128 -10.38 9.98 -4.60
N TYR A 129 -10.96 10.89 -3.81
CA TYR A 129 -11.01 10.74 -2.36
C TYR A 129 -11.87 9.55 -1.92
N SER A 130 -12.98 9.29 -2.61
CA SER A 130 -13.80 8.09 -2.33
C SER A 130 -13.06 6.81 -2.69
N TRP A 131 -12.35 6.82 -3.82
CA TRP A 131 -11.59 5.67 -4.31
C TRP A 131 -10.43 5.30 -3.40
N CYS A 132 -9.67 6.28 -2.88
CA CYS A 132 -8.54 5.97 -1.99
C CYS A 132 -8.95 5.41 -0.63
N LEU A 133 -10.23 5.57 -0.22
CA LEU A 133 -10.78 4.96 1.00
C LEU A 133 -11.28 3.52 0.80
N ASP A 134 -11.21 2.99 -0.43
CA ASP A 134 -11.53 1.60 -0.71
C ASP A 134 -10.58 0.65 0.04
N TYR A 135 -11.07 -0.57 0.33
CA TYR A 135 -10.33 -1.56 1.10
C TYR A 135 -9.04 -2.05 0.41
N LYS A 136 -8.95 -1.90 -0.92
CA LYS A 136 -7.73 -2.24 -1.68
C LYS A 136 -6.68 -1.13 -1.66
N GLN A 137 -7.06 0.08 -1.26
CA GLN A 137 -6.20 1.26 -1.23
C GLN A 137 -5.81 1.56 0.22
N MET A 138 -6.16 2.73 0.76
CA MET A 138 -5.85 3.10 2.14
C MET A 138 -6.78 2.46 3.18
N GLY A 139 -7.94 1.94 2.75
CA GLY A 139 -9.02 1.51 3.61
C GLY A 139 -9.75 2.67 4.30
N ARG A 140 -10.87 2.36 4.97
CA ARG A 140 -11.73 3.39 5.56
C ARG A 140 -11.09 4.20 6.68
N CYS A 141 -10.19 3.59 7.46
CA CYS A 141 -9.61 4.21 8.65
C CYS A 141 -8.12 3.87 8.81
N CYS A 142 -7.40 4.83 9.35
CA CYS A 142 -6.02 4.75 9.80
C CYS A 142 -5.96 4.01 11.16
N LYS A 143 -5.34 2.81 11.21
CA LYS A 143 -5.18 1.99 12.44
C LYS A 143 -4.06 2.47 13.39
N THR A 144 -4.29 3.50 14.20
CA THR A 144 -3.25 4.00 15.14
C THR A 144 -3.22 3.18 16.45
N SER A 145 -2.17 3.35 17.26
CA SER A 145 -2.07 2.69 18.58
C SER A 145 -3.20 3.08 19.52
N THR A 146 -3.77 4.29 19.36
CA THR A 146 -4.93 4.79 20.11
C THR A 146 -6.26 4.24 19.59
N GLY A 147 -6.27 3.64 18.41
CA GLY A 147 -7.47 3.11 17.76
C GLY A 147 -7.61 3.55 16.29
N PRO A 148 -8.72 3.14 15.63
CA PRO A 148 -9.02 3.57 14.27
C PRO A 148 -9.37 5.06 14.25
N ARG A 149 -8.73 5.82 13.35
CA ARG A 149 -8.97 7.24 13.09
C ARG A 149 -9.33 7.44 11.61
N GLU A 150 -10.19 8.40 11.30
CA GLU A 150 -10.42 8.84 9.92
C GLU A 150 -9.15 9.42 9.28
N TRP A 151 -8.96 9.16 7.99
CA TRP A 151 -7.89 9.79 7.22
C TRP A 151 -8.13 11.28 7.06
N THR A 152 -7.09 12.09 7.27
CA THR A 152 -7.16 13.51 6.94
C THR A 152 -7.11 13.71 5.43
N LYS A 153 -7.64 14.82 4.93
CA LYS A 153 -7.54 15.17 3.51
C LYS A 153 -6.10 15.25 3.03
N GLU A 154 -5.17 15.70 3.87
CA GLU A 154 -3.77 15.79 3.51
C GLU A 154 -3.14 14.41 3.32
N GLU A 155 -3.42 13.46 4.23
CA GLU A 155 -3.00 12.06 4.09
C GLU A 155 -3.55 11.44 2.80
N MET A 156 -4.82 11.70 2.49
CA MET A 156 -5.45 11.21 1.26
C MET A 156 -4.80 11.82 0.01
N MET A 157 -4.50 13.13 0.03
CA MET A 157 -3.79 13.78 -1.09
C MET A 157 -2.38 13.22 -1.26
N ALA A 158 -1.64 13.01 -0.17
CA ALA A 158 -0.29 12.44 -0.23
C ALA A 158 -0.30 11.03 -0.85
N TYR A 159 -1.29 10.21 -0.48
CA TYR A 159 -1.49 8.90 -1.10
C TYR A 159 -1.80 9.00 -2.60
N LEU A 160 -2.71 9.88 -3.00
CA LEU A 160 -3.06 10.09 -4.41
C LEU A 160 -1.90 10.68 -5.23
N ASP A 161 -1.05 11.51 -4.63
CA ASP A 161 0.18 12.00 -5.26
C ASP A 161 1.14 10.84 -5.54
N TRP A 162 1.34 9.97 -4.55
CA TRP A 162 2.20 8.79 -4.67
C TRP A 162 1.65 7.78 -5.67
N ASP A 163 0.36 7.46 -5.61
CA ASP A 163 -0.30 6.52 -6.53
C ASP A 163 -0.18 6.99 -7.98
N LYS A 164 -0.39 8.28 -8.22
CA LYS A 164 -0.21 8.86 -9.56
C LYS A 164 1.26 8.80 -10.02
N ALA A 165 2.20 9.18 -9.15
CA ALA A 165 3.62 9.13 -9.48
C ALA A 165 4.09 7.69 -9.78
N GLU A 166 3.55 6.72 -9.05
CA GLU A 166 3.86 5.31 -9.24
C GLU A 166 3.26 4.75 -10.53
N ALA A 167 2.02 5.13 -10.86
CA ALA A 167 1.42 4.82 -12.15
C ALA A 167 2.23 5.41 -13.32
N ASP A 168 2.64 6.68 -13.21
CA ASP A 168 3.47 7.35 -14.21
C ASP A 168 4.84 6.64 -14.37
N ARG A 169 5.44 6.13 -13.28
CA ARG A 169 6.68 5.33 -13.30
C ARG A 169 6.50 4.01 -14.04
N ILE A 170 5.44 3.28 -13.72
CA ILE A 170 5.12 1.99 -14.35
C ILE A 170 4.84 2.20 -15.84
N GLU A 171 4.09 3.25 -16.20
CA GLU A 171 3.82 3.60 -17.59
C GLU A 171 5.11 3.93 -18.35
N ALA A 172 6.02 4.70 -17.75
CA ALA A 172 7.32 5.00 -18.35
C ALA A 172 8.16 3.72 -18.58
N GLN A 173 8.18 2.79 -17.62
CA GLN A 173 8.86 1.51 -17.77
C GLN A 173 8.24 0.66 -18.89
N VAL A 174 6.91 0.62 -18.98
CA VAL A 174 6.20 -0.09 -20.05
C VAL A 174 6.46 0.56 -21.42
N ALA A 175 6.52 1.89 -21.49
CA ALA A 175 6.86 2.60 -22.72
C ALA A 175 8.29 2.28 -23.17
N GLU A 176 9.26 2.26 -22.25
CA GLU A 176 10.64 1.85 -22.55
C GLU A 176 10.71 0.40 -23.05
N GLU A 177 10.01 -0.54 -22.39
CA GLU A 177 9.98 -1.93 -22.87
C GLU A 177 9.28 -2.07 -24.23
N THR A 178 8.35 -1.15 -24.56
CA THR A 178 7.65 -1.09 -25.85
C THR A 178 8.61 -0.65 -26.93
N GLU A 179 9.35 0.44 -26.70
CA GLU A 179 10.33 1.01 -27.64
C GLU A 179 11.48 0.05 -27.89
N ASN A 180 11.98 -0.62 -26.85
CA ASN A 180 13.02 -1.63 -26.96
C ASN A 180 12.54 -2.94 -27.63
N GLY A 181 11.26 -3.03 -28.03
CA GLY A 181 10.65 -4.20 -28.64
C GLY A 181 10.53 -5.41 -27.70
N ARG A 182 10.94 -5.27 -26.43
CA ARG A 182 10.98 -6.35 -25.44
C ARG A 182 9.58 -6.85 -25.08
N LEU A 183 8.60 -5.95 -25.04
CA LEU A 183 7.21 -6.32 -24.74
C LEU A 183 6.59 -7.27 -25.77
N PHE A 184 6.96 -7.13 -27.05
CA PHE A 184 6.35 -7.91 -28.13
C PHE A 184 7.20 -9.11 -28.57
N THR A 185 8.50 -9.13 -28.25
CA THR A 185 9.43 -10.18 -28.69
C THR A 185 9.52 -11.38 -27.75
N SER A 186 9.16 -11.21 -26.47
CA SER A 186 9.22 -12.30 -25.48
C SER A 186 7.82 -12.85 -25.19
N ARG A 187 7.62 -14.17 -25.37
CA ARG A 187 6.47 -14.88 -24.80
C ARG A 187 6.65 -14.95 -23.27
N ARG A 188 6.32 -13.87 -22.56
CA ARG A 188 6.32 -13.85 -21.10
C ARG A 188 5.11 -14.63 -20.58
N GLY A 189 5.35 -15.69 -19.83
CA GLY A 189 4.30 -16.35 -19.06
C GLY A 189 3.95 -15.55 -17.80
N MET A 190 2.76 -15.77 -17.23
CA MET A 190 2.31 -15.12 -15.99
C MET A 190 3.35 -15.21 -14.86
N GLY A 191 4.03 -16.35 -14.71
CA GLY A 191 5.06 -16.53 -13.68
C GLY A 191 6.30 -15.64 -13.85
N GLU A 192 6.67 -15.27 -15.08
CA GLU A 192 7.77 -14.34 -15.30
C GLU A 192 7.35 -12.90 -14.98
N LEU A 193 6.12 -12.52 -15.33
CA LEU A 193 5.56 -11.22 -14.97
C LEU A 193 5.50 -11.03 -13.45
N TRP A 194 5.06 -12.05 -12.71
CA TRP A 194 5.08 -12.02 -11.24
C TRP A 194 6.49 -11.86 -10.66
N LYS A 195 7.50 -12.52 -11.25
CA LYS A 195 8.90 -12.35 -10.81
C LYS A 195 9.44 -10.96 -11.08
N ILE A 196 9.06 -10.35 -12.20
CA ILE A 196 9.43 -8.97 -12.53
C ILE A 196 8.78 -8.01 -11.53
N ALA A 197 7.47 -8.16 -11.30
CA ALA A 197 6.75 -7.34 -10.33
C ALA A 197 7.30 -7.49 -8.90
N GLN A 198 7.60 -8.73 -8.48
CA GLN A 198 8.18 -8.96 -7.15
C GLN A 198 9.55 -8.32 -7.02
N ARG A 199 10.41 -8.44 -8.04
CA ARG A 199 11.74 -7.80 -8.01
C ARG A 199 11.61 -6.28 -7.90
N ASP A 200 10.69 -5.68 -8.65
CA ASP A 200 10.44 -4.24 -8.59
C ASP A 200 9.97 -3.81 -7.18
N ILE A 201 9.07 -4.58 -6.56
CA ILE A 201 8.66 -4.35 -5.16
C ILE A 201 9.87 -4.44 -4.21
N ASP A 202 10.69 -5.49 -4.33
CA ASP A 202 11.85 -5.71 -3.47
C ASP A 202 12.89 -4.59 -3.65
N GLU A 203 13.08 -4.10 -4.89
CA GLU A 203 13.96 -2.98 -5.21
C GLU A 203 13.45 -1.67 -4.59
N GLN A 204 12.15 -1.36 -4.68
CA GLN A 204 11.56 -0.17 -4.05
C GLN A 204 11.67 -0.22 -2.52
N GLU A 205 11.39 -1.38 -1.92
CA GLU A 205 11.51 -1.58 -0.48
C GLU A 205 12.98 -1.45 -0.02
N ALA A 206 13.94 -1.96 -0.80
CA ALA A 206 15.36 -1.84 -0.49
C ALA A 206 15.87 -0.39 -0.60
N LEU A 207 15.44 0.35 -1.64
CA LEU A 207 15.74 1.78 -1.78
C LEU A 207 15.19 2.57 -0.59
N TYR A 208 13.96 2.26 -0.18
CA TYR A 208 13.34 2.88 0.99
C TYR A 208 14.12 2.59 2.28
N ALA A 209 14.42 1.32 2.57
CA ALA A 209 15.16 0.93 3.75
C ALA A 209 16.57 1.56 3.81
N ALA A 210 17.25 1.69 2.66
CA ALA A 210 18.54 2.37 2.57
C ALA A 210 18.43 3.85 2.96
N THR A 211 17.40 4.56 2.47
CA THR A 211 17.19 5.97 2.81
C THR A 211 16.89 6.17 4.30
N GLU A 212 16.10 5.30 4.93
CA GLU A 212 15.87 5.37 6.38
C GLU A 212 17.17 5.15 7.18
N GLN A 213 18.03 4.23 6.72
CA GLN A 213 19.26 3.89 7.41
C GLN A 213 20.32 5.00 7.32
N GLU A 214 20.46 5.66 6.17
CA GLU A 214 21.34 6.82 6.02
C GLU A 214 20.96 7.94 7.00
N GLU A 215 19.67 8.20 7.17
CA GLU A 215 19.17 9.21 8.11
C GLU A 215 19.40 8.83 9.57
N SER A 216 19.22 7.55 9.91
CA SER A 216 19.50 7.06 11.26
C SER A 216 21.00 7.10 11.60
N CYS A 217 21.90 6.91 10.64
CA CYS A 217 23.34 6.90 10.87
C CYS A 217 23.94 8.31 11.03
N ILE A 218 23.30 9.35 10.48
CA ILE A 218 23.77 10.74 10.62
C ILE A 218 23.59 11.28 12.06
N VAL A 219 22.73 10.68 12.88
CA VAL A 219 22.40 11.16 14.24
C VAL A 219 23.38 10.66 15.32
N VAL A 220 24.34 9.78 15.01
CA VAL A 220 25.32 9.23 15.98
C VAL A 220 26.73 9.76 15.76
N GLN A 221 26.87 11.05 15.43
CA GLN A 221 28.15 11.77 15.54
C GLN A 221 27.95 13.01 16.41
N SER A 222 28.15 12.84 17.72
CA SER A 222 28.25 13.91 18.71
C SER A 222 29.37 13.57 19.69
#